data_AF-A0A392TMK7-F1
#
_entry.id   AF-A0A392TMK7-F1
#
_cell.length_a   1.000
_cell.length_b   1.000
_cell.length_c   1.000
_cell.angle_alpha   90.00
_cell.angle_beta   90.00
_cell.angle_gamma   90.00
#
_symmetry.space_group_name_H-M   'P 1'
#
loop_
_entity.id
_entity.type
_entity.pdbx_description
1 polymer ?
#
loop_
_entity_poly.entity_id
_entity_poly.type
_entity_poly.pdbx_seq_one_letter_code
_entity_poly.pdbx_strand_id
1 'polypeptide(L)'
;NCIIGRTTLAELFAVSSTIHLKLKYYTKDGQVATINVDIAASRRCFEAAAKTLTTVFTPKKKKAEQKLPVVNSIGAPNPVDLDARLT
;
A
#
# COMPACT_ATOMS: atom_id res chain seq x y z
N ASN A 1 -17.11 -6.31 6.09
CA ASN A 1 -16.08 -7.37 5.98
C ASN A 1 -14.96 -7.01 6.96
N CYS A 2 -15.09 -7.43 8.21
CA CYS A 2 -14.08 -7.21 9.24
C CYS A 2 -13.59 -8.60 9.67
N ILE A 3 -12.32 -8.93 9.39
CA ILE A 3 -11.73 -10.15 9.92
C ILE A 3 -11.34 -9.83 11.36
N ILE A 4 -12.03 -10.44 12.33
CA ILE A 4 -11.80 -10.23 13.76
C ILE A 4 -10.31 -10.40 14.06
N GLY A 5 -9.71 -9.42 14.75
CA GLY A 5 -8.30 -9.44 15.16
C GLY A 5 -7.30 -8.95 14.10
N ARG A 6 -7.74 -8.56 12.90
CA ARG A 6 -6.86 -7.95 11.88
C ARG A 6 -7.09 -6.45 11.81
N THR A 7 -6.00 -5.69 11.85
CA THR A 7 -6.06 -4.24 11.72
C THR A 7 -6.69 -3.88 10.38
N THR A 8 -7.77 -3.10 10.44
CA THR A 8 -8.46 -2.59 9.26
C THR A 8 -7.71 -1.40 8.68
N LEU A 9 -7.99 -1.04 7.42
CA LEU A 9 -7.42 0.18 6.81
C LEU A 9 -7.83 1.44 7.57
N ALA A 10 -9.04 1.46 8.16
CA ALA A 10 -9.53 2.57 8.96
C ALA A 10 -8.72 2.75 10.26
N GLU A 11 -8.41 1.65 10.95
CA GLU A 11 -7.57 1.67 12.16
C GLU A 11 -6.12 2.10 11.86
N LEU A 12 -5.64 1.90 10.63
CA LEU A 12 -4.33 2.38 10.17
C LEU A 12 -4.33 3.85 9.72
N PHE A 13 -5.48 4.53 9.75
CA PHE A 13 -5.68 5.84 9.14
C PHE A 13 -5.14 5.89 7.70
N ALA A 14 -5.37 4.80 6.97
CA ALA A 14 -4.76 4.61 5.66
C ALA A 14 -5.45 5.48 4.60
N VAL A 15 -4.66 6.19 3.82
CA VAL A 15 -5.13 7.03 2.70
C VAL A 15 -4.70 6.39 1.40
N SER A 16 -5.70 6.00 0.59
CA SER A 16 -5.48 5.38 -0.71
C SER A 16 -5.62 6.39 -1.84
N SER A 17 -4.71 6.32 -2.81
CA SER A 17 -4.79 7.09 -4.05
C SER A 17 -4.77 6.13 -5.24
N THR A 18 -5.84 6.16 -6.03
CA THR A 18 -5.99 5.35 -7.24
C THR A 18 -5.20 5.92 -8.42
N ILE A 19 -5.10 7.25 -8.52
CA ILE A 19 -4.31 7.95 -9.56
C ILE A 19 -2.82 7.62 -9.42
N HIS A 20 -2.32 7.66 -8.20
CA HIS A 20 -0.90 7.42 -7.90
C HIS A 20 -0.58 5.97 -7.58
N LEU A 21 -1.59 5.08 -7.56
CA LEU A 21 -1.45 3.67 -7.21
C LEU A 21 -0.67 3.47 -5.90
N LYS A 22 -1.04 4.24 -4.87
CA LYS A 22 -0.30 4.31 -3.60
C LYS A 22 -1.24 4.29 -2.41
N LEU A 23 -0.86 3.55 -1.37
CA LEU A 23 -1.51 3.54 -0.06
C LEU A 23 -0.51 4.05 0.97
N LYS A 24 -0.86 5.10 1.69
CA LYS A 24 -0.10 5.60 2.84
C LYS A 24 -0.81 5.22 4.13
N TYR A 25 -0.06 4.86 5.17
CA TYR A 25 -0.61 4.55 6.48
C TYR A 25 0.40 4.84 7.58
N TYR A 26 -0.08 5.04 8.81
CA TYR A 26 0.80 5.21 9.97
C TYR A 26 1.25 3.86 10.51
N THR A 27 2.54 3.72 10.80
CA THR A 27 3.08 2.58 11.55
C THR A 27 2.82 2.78 13.05
N LYS A 28 3.04 1.72 13.83
CA LYS A 28 2.92 1.79 15.30
C LYS A 28 3.86 2.82 15.93
N ASP A 29 4.96 3.15 15.26
CA ASP A 29 5.94 4.15 15.70
C ASP A 29 5.58 5.57 15.24
N GLY A 30 4.39 5.77 14.66
CA GLY A 30 3.95 7.07 14.14
C GLY A 30 4.58 7.48 12.81
N GLN A 31 5.34 6.61 12.15
CA GLN A 31 5.96 6.90 10.86
C GLN A 31 4.98 6.65 9.72
N VAL A 32 5.08 7.40 8.62
CA VAL A 32 4.27 7.15 7.42
C VAL A 32 4.94 6.08 6.57
N ALA A 33 4.29 4.92 6.49
CA ALA A 33 4.65 3.87 5.55
C ALA A 33 3.87 4.04 4.23
N THR A 34 4.47 3.54 3.14
CA THR A 34 3.92 3.65 1.80
C THR A 34 3.98 2.30 1.09
N ILE A 35 2.82 1.82 0.61
CA ILE A 35 2.71 0.68 -0.29
C ILE A 35 2.43 1.21 -1.71
N ASN A 36 3.24 0.79 -2.67
CA ASN A 36 3.02 1.07 -4.09
C ASN A 36 2.35 -0.14 -4.73
N VAL A 37 1.29 0.10 -5.51
CA VAL A 37 0.55 -0.94 -6.22
C VAL A 37 1.16 -1.15 -7.60
N ASP A 38 1.38 -2.41 -7.97
CA ASP A 38 1.77 -2.80 -9.32
C ASP A 38 0.51 -2.95 -10.20
N ILE A 39 0.38 -2.05 -11.19
CA ILE A 39 -0.79 -2.02 -12.08
C ILE A 39 -0.94 -3.31 -12.91
N ALA A 40 0.17 -3.93 -13.33
CA ALA A 40 0.14 -5.14 -14.13
C ALA A 40 -0.26 -6.35 -13.28
N ALA A 41 0.25 -6.43 -12.06
CA ALA A 41 -0.18 -7.45 -11.10
C ALA A 41 -1.65 -7.28 -10.71
N SER A 42 -2.08 -6.04 -10.43
CA SER A 42 -3.48 -5.72 -10.07
C SER A 42 -4.46 -6.15 -11.18
N ARG A 43 -4.13 -5.86 -12.44
CA ARG A 43 -4.92 -6.30 -13.59
C ARG A 43 -5.06 -7.82 -13.66
N ARG A 44 -3.96 -8.56 -13.50
CA ARG A 44 -3.99 -10.03 -13.50
C ARG A 44 -4.87 -10.57 -12.37
N CYS A 45 -4.79 -9.98 -11.18
CA CYS A 45 -5.64 -10.36 -10.06
C CYS A 45 -7.12 -10.12 -10.35
N PHE A 46 -7.46 -8.98 -10.97
CA PHE A 46 -8.84 -8.68 -11.37
C PHE A 46 -9.37 -9.69 -12.39
N GLU A 47 -8.62 -9.95 -13.46
CA GLU A 47 -9.00 -10.93 -14.48
C GLU A 47 -9.14 -12.35 -13.91
N ALA A 48 -8.26 -12.75 -12.99
CA ALA A 48 -8.33 -14.04 -12.32
C ALA A 48 -9.56 -14.16 -11.42
N ALA A 49 -9.85 -13.12 -10.63
CA ALA A 49 -11.03 -13.08 -9.78
C ALA A 49 -12.33 -13.11 -10.59
N ALA A 50 -12.39 -12.41 -11.73
CA ALA A 50 -13.52 -12.46 -12.66
C ALA A 50 -13.75 -13.86 -13.25
N LYS A 51 -12.70 -14.68 -13.32
CA LYS A 51 -12.74 -16.08 -13.74
C LYS A 51 -12.86 -17.06 -12.57
N THR A 52 -13.12 -16.55 -11.36
CA THR A 52 -13.26 -17.34 -10.12
C THR A 52 -12.01 -18.17 -9.78
N LEU A 53 -10.85 -17.76 -10.31
CA LEU A 53 -9.58 -18.38 -10.00
C LEU A 53 -9.16 -17.98 -8.58
N THR A 54 -8.79 -18.96 -7.77
CA THR A 54 -8.31 -18.75 -6.40
C THR A 54 -6.83 -18.39 -6.32
N THR A 55 -6.10 -18.50 -7.44
CA THR A 55 -4.66 -18.25 -7.51
C THR A 55 -4.30 -17.41 -8.72
N VAL A 56 -3.30 -16.55 -8.55
CA VAL A 56 -2.74 -15.70 -9.60
C VAL A 56 -1.28 -16.06 -9.74
N PHE A 57 -0.89 -16.61 -10.88
CA PHE A 57 0.51 -16.91 -11.15
C PHE A 57 1.26 -15.61 -11.42
N THR A 58 2.24 -15.32 -10.55
CA THR A 58 3.23 -14.29 -10.82
C THR A 58 4.45 -14.94 -11.46
N PRO A 59 5.01 -14.38 -12.55
CA PRO A 59 6.29 -14.84 -13.07
C PRO A 59 7.33 -14.73 -11.95
N LYS A 60 7.99 -15.85 -11.59
CA LYS A 60 9.12 -15.82 -10.65
C LYS A 60 10.18 -14.87 -11.20
N LYS A 61 10.33 -13.68 -10.61
CA LYS A 61 11.58 -12.93 -10.76
C LYS A 61 12.68 -13.85 -10.23
N LYS A 62 13.71 -14.13 -11.05
CA LYS A 62 14.97 -14.68 -10.55
C LYS A 62 15.38 -13.83 -9.35
N LYS A 63 15.74 -14.46 -8.22
CA LYS A 63 16.15 -13.75 -7.00
C LYS A 63 17.32 -12.82 -7.32
N ALA A 64 17.04 -11.56 -7.66
CA ALA A 64 17.87 -10.47 -7.21
C ALA A 64 17.41 -10.24 -5.78
N GLU A 65 18.31 -10.51 -4.84
CA GLU A 65 18.19 -10.18 -3.42
C GLU A 65 17.53 -8.80 -3.30
N GLN A 66 16.24 -8.79 -2.95
CA GLN A 66 15.56 -7.55 -2.59
C GLN A 66 16.11 -7.17 -1.22
N LYS A 67 17.31 -6.58 -1.23
CA LYS A 67 17.70 -5.64 -0.19
C LYS A 67 16.58 -4.62 -0.17
N LEU A 68 15.86 -4.57 0.94
CA LEU A 68 14.85 -3.55 1.21
C LEU A 68 15.38 -2.22 0.67
N PRO A 69 14.62 -1.48 -0.15
CA PRO A 69 15.04 -0.14 -0.52
C PRO A 69 15.03 0.69 0.77
N VAL A 70 16.19 0.75 1.42
CA VAL A 70 16.64 1.93 2.14
C VAL A 70 16.54 3.05 1.12
N VAL A 71 15.44 3.80 1.17
CA VAL A 71 15.24 5.01 0.38
C VAL A 71 15.19 6.16 1.37
N ASN A 72 16.41 6.54 1.75
CA ASN A 72 16.95 7.90 1.71
C ASN A 72 15.93 9.02 1.94
N SER A 73 15.99 9.62 3.12
CA SER A 73 15.51 10.98 3.37
C SER A 73 16.20 11.94 2.41
N ILE A 74 15.46 12.43 1.42
CA ILE A 74 15.85 13.61 0.64
C ILE A 74 14.88 14.71 1.05
N GLY A 75 15.41 15.69 1.78
CA GLY A 75 14.66 16.83 2.28
C GLY A 75 14.31 17.83 1.18
N ALA A 76 13.12 18.41 1.29
CA ALA A 76 12.76 19.78 0.92
C ALA A 76 11.33 20.07 1.42
N PRO A 77 11.01 21.34 1.76
CA PRO A 77 9.93 21.72 2.66
C PRO A 77 8.59 21.69 1.88
N ASN A 78 7.44 21.30 2.42
CA ASN A 78 6.72 21.85 3.57
C ASN A 78 5.68 20.80 4.02
N PRO A 79 5.32 20.73 5.31
CA PRO A 79 4.21 19.92 5.77
C PRO A 79 2.89 20.59 5.34
N VAL A 80 2.12 19.94 4.46
CA VAL A 80 0.67 20.18 4.42
C VAL A 80 0.13 19.61 5.73
N ASP A 81 -0.14 20.52 6.65
CA ASP A 81 -0.83 20.30 7.91
C ASP A 81 -2.21 19.69 7.62
N LEU A 82 -2.35 18.37 7.85
CA LEU A 82 -3.65 17.72 7.86
C LEU A 82 -4.30 17.99 9.22
N ASP A 83 -4.77 19.22 9.42
CA ASP A 83 -5.61 19.58 10.55
C ASP A 83 -6.98 18.91 10.35
N ALA A 84 -7.15 17.73 10.94
CA ALA A 84 -8.44 17.05 11.04
C ALA A 84 -9.23 17.66 12.20
N ARG A 85 -9.65 18.92 12.05
CA ARG A 85 -10.73 19.46 12.89
C ARG A 85 -12.04 18.88 12.41
N LEU A 86 -12.45 17.80 13.07
CA LEU A 86 -13.85 17.40 13.09
C LEU A 86 -14.60 18.38 14.00
N THR A 87 -15.45 19.24 13.42
CA THR A 87 -16.53 19.94 14.14
C THR A 87 -17.83 19.22 13.82
#